data_AF-A0A7J2IQP5-F1
#
_entry.id   AF-A0A7J2IQP5-F1
#
_cell.length_a   1.000
_cell.length_b   1.000
_cell.length_c   1.000
_cell.angle_alpha   90.00
_cell.angle_beta   90.00
_cell.angle_gamma   90.00
#
_symmetry.space_group_name_H-M   'P 1'
#
loop_
_entity.id
_entity.type
_entity.pdbx_description
1 polymer ?
#
loop_
_entity_poly.entity_id
_entity_poly.type
_entity_poly.pdbx_seq_one_letter_code
_entity_poly.pdbx_strand_id
1 'polypeptide(L)'
;MKARIRGIYSTALTKLLLDHGFQITQSTQVIRNRLNIEPDVDTPDIDIRDTSDKQGLVVEAKDAILNMFLNVITEELPNPLIYLSKVTTNAIYKGVVEQQTPHGTVINLGEYKGLLLGEKLEEGKELLVRVIDPGLGRDITLTTSITIPGRYAILIPENSIKISKKIRSPEARQTLFVLGKAIKPKNWGILWRTAAATRETKELIEEVKKLEEEAEKIFKKGEKESAPALLYEGERIAHIKIPYEAKRRLDEIRGKVTPTIPNHHFYKSLNSEFALVVDLAEKIISKNPELKEEVTEQVKETILQKYPKIGEIIEIEHAKLNGKRIHLTPGKIIEKTNNPLTLKLMRKFRSGGVYDALNIPIEEGDYGITEIT
;
A
#
# COMPACT_ATOMS: atom_id res chain seq x y z
N MET A 1 7.63 18.47 3.24
CA MET A 1 7.40 17.05 2.88
C MET A 1 5.95 16.90 2.46
N LYS A 2 5.72 16.35 1.27
CA LYS A 2 4.39 16.25 0.65
C LYS A 2 3.89 14.81 0.67
N ALA A 3 2.76 14.57 1.34
CA ALA A 3 2.09 13.27 1.37
C ALA A 3 0.98 13.19 0.34
N ARG A 4 0.87 12.04 -0.32
CA ARG A 4 -0.33 11.66 -1.09
C ARG A 4 -1.00 10.50 -0.39
N ILE A 5 -2.27 10.68 -0.04
CA ILE A 5 -3.05 9.67 0.68
C ILE A 5 -4.24 9.23 -0.15
N ARG A 6 -4.48 7.93 -0.22
CA ARG A 6 -5.61 7.30 -0.91
C ARG A 6 -6.28 6.26 -0.03
N GLY A 7 -7.56 6.02 -0.31
CA GLY A 7 -8.33 4.99 0.35
C GLY A 7 -9.23 5.50 1.48
N ILE A 8 -9.77 4.57 2.26
CA ILE A 8 -10.80 4.83 3.26
C ILE A 8 -10.26 5.65 4.43
N TYR A 9 -8.98 5.48 4.78
CA TYR A 9 -8.32 6.21 5.87
C TYR A 9 -7.92 7.65 5.50
N SER A 10 -8.12 8.04 4.24
CA SER A 10 -7.55 9.27 3.68
C SER A 10 -7.90 10.53 4.45
N THR A 11 -9.14 10.74 4.87
CA THR A 11 -9.51 11.97 5.60
C THR A 11 -8.86 12.04 6.98
N ALA A 12 -8.87 10.93 7.74
CA ALA A 12 -8.28 10.87 9.07
C ALA A 12 -6.76 11.11 9.01
N LEU A 13 -6.08 10.38 8.12
CA LEU A 13 -4.63 10.51 7.93
C LEU A 13 -4.26 11.89 7.37
N THR A 14 -5.08 12.49 6.52
CA THR A 14 -4.78 13.85 6.03
C THR A 14 -4.82 14.86 7.19
N LYS A 15 -5.83 14.78 8.07
CA LYS A 15 -5.90 15.63 9.27
C LYS A 15 -4.69 15.39 10.19
N LEU A 16 -4.42 14.13 10.50
CA LEU A 16 -3.30 13.70 11.34
C LEU A 16 -1.96 14.26 10.83
N LEU A 17 -1.67 14.09 9.55
CA LEU A 17 -0.40 14.52 8.97
C LEU A 17 -0.28 16.04 8.86
N LEU A 18 -1.37 16.76 8.59
CA LEU A 18 -1.38 18.23 8.63
C LEU A 18 -1.03 18.75 10.04
N ASP A 19 -1.58 18.12 11.08
CA ASP A 19 -1.28 18.47 12.48
C ASP A 19 0.20 18.27 12.84
N HIS A 20 0.90 17.40 12.10
CA HIS A 20 2.33 17.11 12.24
C HIS A 20 3.19 17.79 11.16
N GLY A 21 2.67 18.84 10.50
CA GLY A 21 3.44 19.69 9.60
C GLY A 21 3.71 19.12 8.21
N PHE A 22 3.06 18.02 7.83
CA PHE A 22 3.12 17.53 6.45
C PHE A 22 2.29 18.43 5.54
N GLN A 23 2.73 18.57 4.30
CA GLN A 23 1.93 19.13 3.22
C GLN A 23 1.21 18.01 2.49
N ILE A 24 0.09 18.32 1.84
CA ILE A 24 -0.73 17.34 1.13
C ILE A 24 -0.74 17.65 -0.35
N THR A 25 -0.44 16.64 -1.18
CA THR A 25 -0.45 16.78 -2.64
C THR A 25 -1.36 15.77 -3.31
N GLN A 26 -1.86 16.14 -4.48
CA GLN A 26 -2.74 15.34 -5.32
C GLN A 26 -3.99 14.86 -4.56
N SER A 27 -4.49 15.60 -3.56
CA SER A 27 -5.71 15.26 -2.84
C SER A 27 -6.94 15.30 -3.75
N THR A 28 -7.99 14.57 -3.39
CA THR A 28 -9.28 14.66 -4.09
C THR A 28 -10.00 15.95 -3.69
N GLN A 29 -10.95 16.42 -4.51
CA GLN A 29 -11.77 17.59 -4.17
C GLN A 29 -12.46 17.43 -2.82
N VAL A 30 -12.95 16.23 -2.50
CA VAL A 30 -13.63 15.94 -1.24
C VAL A 30 -12.71 16.19 -0.05
N ILE A 31 -11.46 15.73 -0.11
CA ILE A 31 -10.48 15.94 0.96
C ILE A 31 -10.12 17.42 1.08
N ARG A 32 -9.92 18.11 -0.06
CA ARG A 32 -9.65 19.56 -0.07
C ARG A 32 -10.75 20.35 0.60
N ASN A 33 -12.01 20.06 0.27
CA ASN A 33 -13.16 20.75 0.85
C ASN A 33 -13.27 20.51 2.37
N ARG A 34 -13.05 19.27 2.83
CA ARG A 34 -13.15 18.91 4.26
C ARG A 34 -12.08 19.57 5.12
N LEU A 35 -10.88 19.78 4.57
CA LEU A 35 -9.69 20.19 5.32
C LEU A 35 -9.15 21.56 4.89
N ASN A 36 -9.87 22.26 4.00
CA ASN A 36 -9.48 23.54 3.43
C ASN A 36 -8.05 23.53 2.86
N ILE A 37 -7.74 22.55 2.02
CA ILE A 37 -6.41 22.35 1.44
C ILE A 37 -6.40 22.86 0.00
N GLU A 38 -5.42 23.71 -0.31
CA GLU A 38 -5.20 24.19 -1.67
C GLU A 38 -4.83 23.07 -2.67
N PRO A 39 -5.21 23.21 -3.95
CA PRO A 39 -4.75 22.32 -5.00
C PRO A 39 -3.21 22.26 -5.12
N ASP A 40 -2.65 21.07 -4.93
CA ASP A 40 -1.25 20.77 -5.25
C ASP A 40 -1.19 19.51 -6.14
N VAL A 41 -0.40 19.55 -7.21
CA VAL A 41 -0.22 18.46 -8.17
C VAL A 41 1.20 17.90 -8.19
N ASP A 42 2.06 18.41 -7.32
CA ASP A 42 3.46 18.00 -7.21
C ASP A 42 3.59 16.51 -6.87
N THR A 43 4.76 15.94 -7.14
CA THR A 43 5.01 14.54 -6.79
C THR A 43 5.16 14.40 -5.28
N PRO A 44 4.48 13.42 -4.64
CA PRO A 44 4.63 13.20 -3.22
C PRO A 44 6.02 12.68 -2.87
N ASP A 45 6.48 13.04 -1.68
CA ASP A 45 7.67 12.43 -1.06
C ASP A 45 7.30 11.15 -0.25
N ILE A 46 6.01 10.95 0.02
CA ILE A 46 5.43 9.76 0.66
C ILE A 46 4.07 9.42 0.08
N ASP A 47 3.90 8.16 -0.36
CA ASP A 47 2.64 7.63 -0.88
C ASP A 47 2.00 6.68 0.13
N ILE A 48 0.74 6.94 0.49
CA ILE A 48 -0.01 6.14 1.47
C ILE A 48 -1.30 5.67 0.80
N ARG A 49 -1.53 4.36 0.82
CA ARG A 49 -2.72 3.72 0.25
C ARG A 49 -3.21 2.60 1.14
N ASP A 50 -4.49 2.26 1.05
CA ASP A 50 -5.02 1.08 1.74
C ASP A 50 -4.34 -0.20 1.23
N THR A 51 -4.22 -1.20 2.10
CA THR A 51 -4.04 -2.59 1.66
C THR A 51 -5.25 -3.06 0.87
N SER A 52 -5.10 -4.09 0.03
CA SER A 52 -6.20 -4.63 -0.79
C SER A 52 -7.37 -5.15 0.03
N ASP A 53 -7.10 -5.67 1.24
CA ASP A 53 -8.09 -6.12 2.23
C ASP A 53 -8.69 -4.95 3.04
N LYS A 54 -8.22 -3.72 2.83
CA LYS A 54 -8.57 -2.50 3.59
C LYS A 54 -8.34 -2.59 5.10
N GLN A 55 -7.60 -3.59 5.58
CA GLN A 55 -7.28 -3.80 6.99
C GLN A 55 -6.01 -3.04 7.43
N GLY A 56 -5.40 -2.27 6.54
CA GLY A 56 -4.16 -1.57 6.82
C GLY A 56 -3.76 -0.57 5.75
N LEU A 57 -2.51 -0.13 5.84
CA LEU A 57 -1.86 0.83 4.95
C LEU A 57 -0.64 0.18 4.29
N VAL A 58 -0.40 0.56 3.03
CA VAL A 58 0.86 0.41 2.31
C VAL A 58 1.44 1.80 2.15
N VAL A 59 2.65 1.99 2.67
CA VAL A 59 3.33 3.28 2.70
C VAL A 59 4.65 3.15 1.96
N GLU A 60 4.92 4.04 1.02
CA GLU A 60 6.10 4.01 0.15
C GLU A 60 6.80 5.37 0.22
N ALA A 61 8.05 5.38 0.67
CA ALA A 61 8.88 6.58 0.79
C ALA A 61 10.37 6.24 1.00
N LYS A 62 11.25 7.25 0.90
CA LYS A 62 12.64 7.14 1.38
C LYS A 62 12.68 6.95 2.89
N ASP A 63 13.69 6.23 3.40
CA ASP A 63 13.78 5.82 4.81
C ASP A 63 13.63 6.97 5.80
N ALA A 64 14.29 8.11 5.58
CA ALA A 64 14.19 9.27 6.47
C ALA A 64 12.74 9.78 6.61
N ILE A 65 12.02 9.85 5.50
CA ILE A 65 10.62 10.31 5.44
C ILE A 65 9.68 9.26 6.02
N LEU A 66 9.93 7.98 5.70
CA LEU A 66 9.16 6.88 6.24
C LEU A 66 9.25 6.84 7.76
N ASN A 67 10.45 6.99 8.33
CA ASN A 67 10.64 7.00 9.79
C ASN A 67 9.89 8.15 10.46
N MET A 68 9.90 9.35 9.87
CA MET A 68 9.10 10.47 10.38
C MET A 68 7.60 10.13 10.40
N PHE A 69 7.08 9.54 9.32
CA PHE A 69 5.69 9.11 9.26
C PHE A 69 5.37 8.01 10.28
N LEU A 70 6.25 7.02 10.43
CA LEU A 70 6.05 5.92 11.37
C LEU A 70 6.01 6.41 12.81
N ASN A 71 6.85 7.38 13.19
CA ASN A 71 6.80 7.99 14.52
C ASN A 71 5.43 8.60 14.81
N VAL A 72 4.88 9.39 13.86
CA VAL A 72 3.53 9.96 13.99
C VAL A 72 2.48 8.85 14.16
N ILE A 73 2.57 7.77 13.38
CA ILE A 73 1.63 6.65 13.48
C ILE A 73 1.73 5.92 14.82
N THR A 74 2.94 5.66 15.33
CA THR A 74 3.15 4.97 16.60
C THR A 74 2.81 5.83 17.81
N GLU A 75 2.91 7.15 17.69
CA GLU A 75 2.53 8.11 18.73
C GLU A 75 1.00 8.26 18.82
N GLU A 76 0.32 8.33 17.68
CA GLU A 76 -1.11 8.68 17.63
C GLU A 76 -2.06 7.48 17.56
N LEU A 77 -1.62 6.33 17.07
CA LEU A 77 -2.46 5.14 16.92
C LEU A 77 -2.10 4.06 17.94
N PRO A 78 -3.09 3.44 18.60
CA PRO A 78 -2.85 2.33 19.51
C PRO A 78 -2.47 1.05 18.73
N ASN A 79 -1.37 0.42 19.13
CA ASN A 79 -0.95 -0.91 18.69
C ASN A 79 -0.84 -1.14 17.16
N PRO A 80 -0.33 -0.21 16.34
CA PRO A 80 -0.14 -0.46 14.92
C PRO A 80 0.93 -1.55 14.71
N LEU A 81 0.66 -2.54 13.86
CA LEU A 81 1.65 -3.57 13.52
C LEU A 81 2.34 -3.17 12.22
N ILE A 82 3.63 -2.85 12.30
CA ILE A 82 4.43 -2.31 11.19
C ILE A 82 5.38 -3.38 10.67
N TYR A 83 5.36 -3.57 9.35
CA TYR A 83 6.24 -4.49 8.63
C TYR A 83 7.01 -3.73 7.56
N LEU A 84 8.34 -3.73 7.68
CA LEU A 84 9.22 -3.05 6.73
C LEU A 84 9.75 -4.02 5.68
N SER A 85 9.80 -3.55 4.43
CA SER A 85 10.35 -4.33 3.34
C SER A 85 11.87 -4.40 3.45
N LYS A 86 12.44 -5.58 3.26
CA LYS A 86 13.90 -5.76 3.34
C LYS A 86 14.63 -5.12 2.17
N VAL A 87 14.02 -5.19 0.98
CA VAL A 87 14.47 -4.47 -0.23
C VAL A 87 13.54 -3.30 -0.52
N THR A 88 14.03 -2.30 -1.25
CA THR A 88 13.24 -1.13 -1.67
C THR A 88 12.60 -1.34 -3.04
N THR A 89 11.41 -0.77 -3.28
CA THR A 89 10.83 -0.68 -4.62
C THR A 89 11.71 0.16 -5.53
N ASN A 90 11.74 -0.17 -6.82
CA ASN A 90 12.57 0.47 -7.83
C ASN A 90 14.09 0.38 -7.58
N ALA A 91 14.55 -0.38 -6.57
CA ALA A 91 15.98 -0.69 -6.48
C ALA A 91 16.43 -1.45 -7.72
N ILE A 92 17.64 -1.13 -8.17
CA ILE A 92 18.27 -1.78 -9.32
C ILE A 92 19.45 -2.58 -8.81
N TYR A 93 19.44 -3.87 -9.12
CA TYR A 93 20.52 -4.80 -8.80
C TYR A 93 21.16 -5.32 -10.08
N LYS A 94 22.45 -5.60 -10.00
CA LYS A 94 23.09 -6.60 -10.86
C LYS A 94 22.92 -7.94 -10.19
N GLY A 95 22.06 -8.79 -10.75
CA GLY A 95 21.79 -10.12 -10.21
C GLY A 95 22.41 -11.22 -11.06
N VAL A 96 22.44 -12.43 -10.50
CA VAL A 96 22.85 -13.65 -11.22
C VAL A 96 21.70 -14.65 -11.23
N VAL A 97 21.46 -15.28 -12.37
CA VAL A 97 20.45 -16.34 -12.48
C VAL A 97 20.89 -17.53 -11.64
N GLU A 98 20.05 -17.92 -10.70
CA GLU A 98 20.32 -19.06 -9.82
C GLU A 98 19.59 -20.33 -10.28
N GLN A 99 18.30 -20.23 -10.60
CA GLN A 99 17.54 -21.38 -11.08
C GLN A 99 16.29 -20.97 -11.86
N GLN A 100 15.82 -21.86 -12.73
CA GLN A 100 14.52 -21.73 -13.38
C GLN A 100 13.42 -22.39 -12.54
N THR A 101 12.22 -21.81 -12.60
CA THR A 101 11.01 -22.35 -11.97
C THR A 101 9.87 -22.38 -12.99
N PRO A 102 8.76 -23.09 -12.72
CA PRO A 102 7.58 -23.06 -13.58
C PRO A 102 7.01 -21.65 -13.80
N HIS A 103 7.24 -20.72 -12.87
CA HIS A 103 6.65 -19.37 -12.87
C HIS A 103 7.61 -18.26 -13.36
N GLY A 104 8.88 -18.59 -13.59
CA GLY A 104 9.90 -17.61 -13.98
C GLY A 104 11.30 -18.03 -13.55
N THR A 105 12.22 -17.08 -13.51
CA THR A 105 13.62 -17.31 -13.13
C THR A 105 13.93 -16.69 -11.77
N VAL A 106 14.55 -17.44 -10.87
CA VAL A 106 15.05 -16.94 -9.58
C VAL A 106 16.39 -16.26 -9.80
N ILE A 107 16.48 -15.01 -9.37
CA ILE A 107 17.67 -14.16 -9.46
C ILE A 107 18.22 -13.96 -8.05
N ASN A 108 19.49 -14.28 -7.87
CA ASN A 108 20.23 -13.99 -6.66
C ASN A 108 20.66 -12.51 -6.66
N LEU A 109 20.30 -11.79 -5.61
CA LEU A 109 20.56 -10.36 -5.37
C LEU A 109 21.56 -10.15 -4.21
N GLY A 110 22.24 -11.21 -3.77
CA GLY A 110 23.16 -11.20 -2.62
C GLY A 110 22.47 -11.79 -1.40
N GLU A 111 22.08 -10.95 -0.45
CA GLU A 111 21.35 -11.39 0.74
C GLU A 111 19.91 -11.86 0.43
N TYR A 112 19.39 -11.50 -0.75
CA TYR A 112 18.00 -11.73 -1.15
C TYR A 112 17.92 -12.49 -2.47
N LYS A 113 16.75 -13.10 -2.70
CA LYS A 113 16.39 -13.72 -3.96
C LYS A 113 15.08 -13.12 -4.45
N GLY A 114 14.97 -12.90 -5.75
CA GLY A 114 13.74 -12.42 -6.37
C GLY A 114 13.36 -13.25 -7.58
N LEU A 115 12.07 -13.23 -7.92
CA LEU A 115 11.49 -13.93 -9.04
C LEU A 115 11.30 -12.95 -10.22
N LEU A 116 11.97 -13.24 -11.33
CA LEU A 116 11.72 -12.61 -12.62
C LEU A 116 10.62 -13.40 -13.34
N LEU A 117 9.43 -12.82 -13.47
CA LEU A 117 8.27 -13.50 -14.04
C LEU A 117 8.38 -13.68 -15.55
N GLY A 118 7.99 -14.86 -16.04
CA GLY A 118 7.78 -15.15 -17.48
C GLY A 118 9.04 -15.34 -18.33
N GLU A 119 10.21 -14.88 -17.89
CA GLU A 119 11.47 -15.11 -18.60
C GLU A 119 12.18 -16.37 -18.06
N LYS A 120 12.65 -17.24 -18.96
CA LYS A 120 13.54 -18.37 -18.63
C LYS A 120 14.94 -18.04 -19.11
N LEU A 121 15.87 -17.90 -18.17
CA LEU A 121 17.26 -17.54 -18.44
C LEU A 121 18.20 -18.66 -18.02
N GLU A 122 19.35 -18.74 -18.69
CA GLU A 122 20.41 -19.71 -18.37
C GLU A 122 21.02 -19.40 -17.00
N GLU A 123 21.34 -20.46 -16.25
CA GLU A 123 21.98 -20.37 -14.93
C GLU A 123 23.36 -19.72 -15.03
N GLY A 124 23.72 -18.90 -14.04
CA GLY A 124 24.97 -18.15 -14.02
C GLY A 124 24.98 -16.88 -14.87
N LYS A 125 23.94 -16.61 -15.67
CA LYS A 125 23.84 -15.37 -16.43
C LYS A 125 23.70 -14.16 -15.50
N GLU A 126 24.54 -13.14 -15.70
CA GLU A 126 24.40 -11.85 -15.03
C GLU A 126 23.44 -10.91 -15.79
N LEU A 127 22.63 -10.15 -15.06
CA LEU A 127 21.71 -9.17 -15.65
C LEU A 127 21.31 -8.07 -14.67
N LEU A 128 20.88 -6.94 -15.23
CA LEU A 128 20.26 -5.87 -14.45
C LEU A 128 18.79 -6.16 -14.25
N VAL A 129 18.34 -6.03 -13.00
CA VAL A 129 16.95 -6.20 -12.60
C VAL A 129 16.51 -5.07 -11.69
N ARG A 130 15.24 -4.67 -11.82
CA ARG A 130 14.58 -3.71 -10.94
C ARG A 130 13.53 -4.42 -10.09
N VAL A 131 13.47 -4.06 -8.81
CA VAL A 131 12.41 -4.51 -7.89
C VAL A 131 11.08 -3.83 -8.22
N ILE A 132 10.05 -4.62 -8.54
CA ILE A 132 8.66 -4.15 -8.71
C ILE A 132 7.92 -4.20 -7.38
N ASP A 133 7.97 -5.36 -6.71
CA ASP A 133 7.33 -5.61 -5.42
C ASP A 133 8.38 -6.21 -4.49
N PRO A 134 8.67 -5.59 -3.34
CA PRO A 134 9.70 -6.06 -2.43
C PRO A 134 9.28 -7.27 -1.58
N GLY A 135 8.09 -7.84 -1.81
CA GLY A 135 7.74 -9.16 -1.29
C GLY A 135 7.52 -9.19 0.23
N LEU A 136 6.63 -8.33 0.75
CA LEU A 136 6.29 -8.29 2.19
C LEU A 136 5.52 -9.56 2.64
N GLY A 137 6.26 -10.65 2.87
CA GLY A 137 5.75 -11.99 3.18
C GLY A 137 5.52 -12.88 1.95
N ARG A 138 5.97 -12.46 0.77
CA ARG A 138 5.94 -13.18 -0.51
C ARG A 138 7.31 -13.06 -1.19
N ASP A 139 7.49 -13.70 -2.33
CA ASP A 139 8.71 -13.53 -3.12
C ASP A 139 8.84 -12.10 -3.66
N ILE A 140 10.07 -11.58 -3.70
CA ILE A 140 10.40 -10.30 -4.35
C ILE A 140 10.13 -10.45 -5.85
N THR A 141 9.35 -9.55 -6.44
CA THR A 141 9.07 -9.57 -7.88
C THR A 141 10.01 -8.63 -8.63
N LEU A 142 10.64 -9.14 -9.69
CA LEU A 142 11.65 -8.46 -10.47
C LEU A 142 11.21 -8.20 -11.92
N THR A 143 11.87 -7.27 -12.58
CA THR A 143 11.80 -7.05 -14.03
C THR A 143 13.14 -6.60 -14.60
N THR A 144 13.39 -6.93 -15.86
CA THR A 144 14.50 -6.42 -16.68
C THR A 144 14.23 -5.00 -17.21
N SER A 145 12.99 -4.52 -17.11
CA SER A 145 12.59 -3.17 -17.53
C SER A 145 13.05 -2.11 -16.52
N ILE A 146 14.24 -1.55 -16.75
CA ILE A 146 14.82 -0.50 -15.91
C ILE A 146 14.15 0.86 -16.19
N THR A 147 13.75 1.57 -15.14
CA THR A 147 13.29 2.97 -15.24
C THR A 147 13.96 3.81 -14.17
N ILE A 148 14.20 5.09 -14.46
CA ILE A 148 14.74 6.03 -13.47
C ILE A 148 13.65 7.05 -13.09
N PRO A 149 13.04 6.92 -11.91
CA PRO A 149 11.96 7.82 -11.49
C PRO A 149 12.49 9.17 -11.01
N GLY A 150 11.95 10.25 -11.57
CA GLY A 150 12.11 11.62 -11.08
C GLY A 150 10.81 12.20 -10.52
N ARG A 151 10.85 13.50 -10.19
CA ARG A 151 9.74 14.27 -9.63
C ARG A 151 8.73 14.67 -10.70
N TYR A 152 9.16 15.05 -11.90
CA TYR A 152 8.29 15.47 -13.01
C TYR A 152 8.32 14.48 -14.19
N ALA A 153 9.39 13.74 -14.38
CA ALA A 153 9.59 12.74 -15.42
C ALA A 153 10.02 11.39 -14.84
N ILE A 154 9.84 10.35 -15.65
CA ILE A 154 10.43 9.03 -15.43
C ILE A 154 11.12 8.66 -16.74
N LEU A 155 12.40 8.31 -16.71
CA LEU A 155 13.05 7.71 -17.87
C LEU A 155 12.60 6.26 -17.99
N ILE A 156 12.10 5.91 -19.17
CA ILE A 156 11.55 4.59 -19.47
C ILE A 156 12.34 3.94 -20.61
N PRO A 157 12.46 2.60 -20.66
CA PRO A 157 13.28 1.94 -21.66
C PRO A 157 12.65 2.00 -23.06
N GLU A 158 11.34 2.18 -23.18
CA GLU A 158 10.69 2.32 -24.48
C GLU A 158 10.99 3.70 -25.05
N ASN A 159 11.49 3.75 -26.28
CA ASN A 159 11.89 4.96 -26.99
C ASN A 159 10.71 5.89 -27.39
N SER A 160 9.89 6.28 -26.42
CA SER A 160 8.58 6.91 -26.59
C SER A 160 8.36 8.05 -25.59
N ILE A 161 7.49 9.00 -25.94
CA ILE A 161 7.03 10.05 -25.02
C ILE A 161 5.64 9.66 -24.52
N LYS A 162 5.53 9.38 -23.22
CA LYS A 162 4.27 9.09 -22.54
C LYS A 162 3.92 10.27 -21.63
N ILE A 163 2.64 10.55 -21.47
CA ILE A 163 2.14 11.64 -20.61
C ILE A 163 1.10 11.05 -19.68
N SER A 164 1.23 11.31 -18.37
CA SER A 164 0.27 10.90 -17.35
C SER A 164 -1.17 11.14 -17.81
N LYS A 165 -2.02 10.13 -17.69
CA LYS A 165 -3.46 10.20 -18.02
C LYS A 165 -4.21 11.24 -17.16
N LYS A 166 -3.61 11.67 -16.04
CA LYS A 166 -4.17 12.72 -15.16
C LYS A 166 -3.97 14.14 -15.72
N ILE A 167 -3.07 14.33 -16.69
CA ILE A 167 -2.92 15.61 -17.38
C ILE A 167 -3.93 15.64 -18.52
N ARG A 168 -5.01 16.43 -18.34
CA ARG A 168 -6.15 16.49 -19.27
C ARG A 168 -6.10 17.66 -20.26
N SER A 169 -5.39 18.76 -19.94
CA SER A 169 -5.27 19.91 -20.85
C SER A 169 -4.58 19.49 -22.15
N PRO A 170 -5.24 19.66 -23.32
CA PRO A 170 -4.63 19.39 -24.62
C PRO A 170 -3.34 20.19 -24.85
N GLU A 171 -3.33 21.45 -24.42
CA GLU A 171 -2.21 22.39 -24.58
C GLU A 171 -0.99 21.89 -23.79
N ALA A 172 -1.18 21.59 -22.49
CA ALA A 172 -0.11 21.06 -21.66
C ALA A 172 0.43 19.73 -22.21
N ARG A 173 -0.45 18.85 -22.72
CA ARG A 173 -0.03 17.59 -23.33
C ARG A 173 0.78 17.81 -24.60
N GLN A 174 0.35 18.73 -25.47
CA GLN A 174 1.08 19.07 -26.69
C GLN A 174 2.45 19.65 -26.38
N THR A 175 2.53 20.61 -25.44
CA THR A 175 3.80 21.21 -24.99
C THR A 175 4.76 20.16 -24.45
N LEU A 176 4.31 19.30 -23.52
CA LEU A 176 5.12 18.24 -22.95
C LEU A 176 5.57 17.21 -24.01
N PHE A 177 4.72 16.92 -25.00
CA PHE A 177 5.07 16.01 -26.09
C PHE A 177 6.18 16.58 -26.98
N VAL A 178 6.05 17.84 -27.40
CA VAL A 178 7.05 18.54 -28.21
C VAL A 178 8.36 18.68 -27.45
N LEU A 179 8.30 19.13 -26.19
CA LEU A 179 9.47 19.23 -25.32
C LEU A 179 10.15 17.87 -25.17
N GLY A 180 9.39 16.83 -24.83
CA GLY A 180 9.89 15.47 -24.68
C GLY A 180 10.62 14.99 -25.94
N LYS A 181 10.09 15.23 -27.14
CA LYS A 181 10.77 14.88 -28.39
C LYS A 181 12.13 15.58 -28.55
N ALA A 182 12.23 16.83 -28.12
CA ALA A 182 13.44 17.62 -28.26
C ALA A 182 14.55 17.21 -27.28
N ILE A 183 14.20 16.75 -26.07
CA ILE A 183 15.16 16.58 -24.96
C ILE A 183 15.37 15.14 -24.53
N LYS A 184 14.64 14.20 -25.11
CA LYS A 184 14.71 12.78 -24.75
C LYS A 184 16.13 12.21 -24.99
N PRO A 185 16.76 11.62 -23.96
CA PRO A 185 18.05 10.98 -24.08
C PRO A 185 18.08 9.87 -25.14
N LYS A 186 19.29 9.58 -25.65
CA LYS A 186 19.50 8.45 -26.56
C LYS A 186 19.15 7.14 -25.85
N ASN A 187 18.39 6.26 -26.50
CA ASN A 187 17.92 4.97 -25.98
C ASN A 187 16.90 5.01 -24.84
N TRP A 188 16.42 6.19 -24.44
CA TRP A 188 15.35 6.32 -23.45
C TRP A 188 14.08 6.89 -24.05
N GLY A 189 12.96 6.65 -23.37
CA GLY A 189 11.75 7.46 -23.44
C GLY A 189 11.58 8.31 -22.19
N ILE A 190 10.58 9.19 -22.25
CA ILE A 190 10.17 10.02 -21.11
C ILE A 190 8.70 9.75 -20.83
N LEU A 191 8.38 9.44 -19.58
CA LEU A 191 7.02 9.49 -19.04
C LEU A 191 6.86 10.74 -18.15
N TRP A 192 6.11 11.72 -18.62
CA TRP A 192 5.77 12.92 -17.84
C TRP A 192 4.74 12.61 -16.76
N ARG A 193 5.11 12.86 -15.50
CA ARG A 193 4.26 12.76 -14.30
C ARG A 193 3.30 13.95 -14.23
N THR A 194 2.25 13.83 -13.43
CA THR A 194 1.23 14.88 -13.27
C THR A 194 1.83 16.24 -12.86
N ALA A 195 2.87 16.21 -12.02
CA ALA A 195 3.57 17.39 -11.56
C ALA A 195 4.26 18.20 -12.68
N ALA A 196 4.57 17.57 -13.83
CA ALA A 196 5.18 18.26 -14.96
C ALA A 196 4.28 19.32 -15.60
N ALA A 197 2.96 19.19 -15.47
CA ALA A 197 2.01 20.09 -16.13
C ALA A 197 2.04 21.54 -15.62
N THR A 198 2.62 21.78 -14.44
CA THR A 198 2.67 23.09 -13.79
C THR A 198 4.10 23.62 -13.61
N ARG A 199 5.08 23.01 -14.29
CA ARG A 199 6.50 23.33 -14.14
C ARG A 199 7.03 24.05 -15.36
N GLU A 200 8.04 24.88 -15.13
CA GLU A 200 8.69 25.59 -16.21
C GLU A 200 9.49 24.63 -17.08
N THR A 201 9.54 24.91 -18.39
CA THR A 201 10.30 24.10 -19.34
C THR A 201 11.75 23.90 -18.92
N LYS A 202 12.39 24.93 -18.34
CA LYS A 202 13.77 24.84 -17.85
C LYS A 202 13.93 23.79 -16.75
N GLU A 203 13.04 23.76 -15.76
CA GLU A 203 13.07 22.77 -14.68
C GLU A 203 12.91 21.34 -15.21
N LEU A 204 12.03 21.15 -16.21
CA LEU A 204 11.81 19.86 -16.85
C LEU A 204 13.05 19.38 -17.62
N ILE A 205 13.74 20.28 -18.30
CA ILE A 205 15.00 19.97 -19.01
C ILE A 205 16.08 19.56 -18.01
N GLU A 206 16.26 20.35 -16.96
CA GLU A 206 17.25 20.07 -15.92
C GLU A 206 16.97 18.73 -15.22
N GLU A 207 15.70 18.39 -14.99
CA GLU A 207 15.35 17.10 -14.41
C GLU A 207 15.68 15.94 -15.35
N VAL A 208 15.31 16.01 -16.63
CA VAL A 208 15.62 14.94 -17.59
C VAL A 208 17.12 14.70 -17.68
N LYS A 209 17.92 15.78 -17.69
CA LYS A 209 19.39 15.68 -17.67
C LYS A 209 19.91 14.98 -16.41
N LYS A 210 19.38 15.34 -15.23
CA LYS A 210 19.75 14.66 -13.96
C LYS A 210 19.40 13.17 -13.99
N LEU A 211 18.25 12.81 -14.55
CA LEU A 211 17.86 11.40 -14.68
C LEU A 211 18.76 10.63 -15.65
N GLU A 212 19.20 11.26 -16.74
CA GLU A 212 20.16 10.67 -17.69
C GLU A 212 21.52 10.44 -17.02
N GLU A 213 22.05 11.43 -16.31
CA GLU A 213 23.30 11.31 -15.54
C GLU A 213 23.21 10.19 -14.49
N GLU A 214 22.08 10.07 -13.80
CA GLU A 214 21.86 9.00 -12.82
C GLU A 214 21.78 7.62 -13.48
N ALA A 215 21.09 7.53 -14.62
CA ALA A 215 21.07 6.30 -15.42
C ALA A 215 22.50 5.88 -15.79
N GLU A 216 23.29 6.80 -16.36
CA GLU A 216 24.68 6.50 -16.74
C GLU A 216 25.52 6.00 -15.57
N LYS A 217 25.37 6.60 -14.38
CA LYS A 217 26.08 6.12 -13.18
C LYS A 217 25.71 4.69 -12.84
N ILE A 218 24.42 4.34 -12.88
CA ILE A 218 23.92 3.00 -12.58
C ILE A 218 24.48 1.98 -13.57
N PHE A 219 24.42 2.26 -14.88
CA PHE A 219 24.97 1.37 -15.91
C PHE A 219 26.48 1.21 -15.78
N LYS A 220 27.23 2.31 -15.60
CA LYS A 220 28.69 2.27 -15.37
C LYS A 220 29.06 1.49 -14.11
N LYS A 221 28.25 1.57 -13.05
CA LYS A 221 28.44 0.78 -11.82
C LYS A 221 28.18 -0.70 -12.09
N GLY A 222 27.13 -1.04 -12.83
CA GLY A 222 26.82 -2.42 -13.23
C GLY A 222 27.85 -3.07 -14.15
N GLU A 223 28.56 -2.30 -14.98
CA GLU A 223 29.68 -2.80 -15.77
C GLU A 223 30.91 -3.12 -14.92
N LYS A 224 31.12 -2.38 -13.82
CA LYS A 224 32.31 -2.50 -12.96
C LYS A 224 32.16 -3.53 -11.84
N GLU A 225 30.97 -3.63 -11.25
CA GLU A 225 30.73 -4.50 -10.09
C GLU A 225 30.40 -5.94 -10.54
N SER A 226 30.92 -6.93 -9.82
CA SER A 226 30.55 -8.34 -10.01
C SER A 226 29.15 -8.60 -9.42
N ALA A 227 28.37 -9.47 -10.06
CA ALA A 227 27.10 -9.88 -9.47
C ALA A 227 27.32 -10.79 -8.25
N PRO A 228 26.47 -10.74 -7.21
CA PRO A 228 25.34 -9.83 -7.05
C PRO A 228 25.72 -8.48 -6.41
N ALA A 229 25.12 -7.38 -6.88
CA ALA A 229 25.37 -6.05 -6.33
C ALA A 229 24.15 -5.11 -6.41
N LEU A 230 23.96 -4.27 -5.38
CA LEU A 230 22.98 -3.18 -5.36
C LEU A 230 23.54 -1.95 -6.07
N LEU A 231 22.95 -1.57 -7.20
CA LEU A 231 23.42 -0.45 -8.01
C LEU A 231 22.72 0.87 -7.65
N TYR A 232 21.42 0.80 -7.36
CA TYR A 232 20.58 1.95 -7.02
C TYR A 232 19.56 1.57 -5.94
N GLU A 233 19.47 2.38 -4.89
CA GLU A 233 18.47 2.21 -3.83
C GLU A 233 17.22 3.05 -4.14
N GLY A 234 16.04 2.46 -3.94
CA GLY A 234 14.76 3.10 -4.23
C GLY A 234 14.00 3.52 -2.96
N GLU A 235 12.71 3.24 -2.92
CA GLU A 235 11.83 3.61 -1.80
C GLU A 235 11.48 2.40 -0.94
N ARG A 236 11.48 2.57 0.38
CA ARG A 236 11.11 1.53 1.34
C ARG A 236 9.58 1.41 1.38
N ILE A 237 9.08 0.19 1.48
CA ILE A 237 7.66 -0.05 1.76
C ILE A 237 7.47 -0.44 3.22
N ALA A 238 6.50 0.20 3.89
CA ALA A 238 5.92 -0.28 5.12
C ALA A 238 4.49 -0.79 4.89
N HIS A 239 4.20 -2.00 5.37
CA HIS A 239 2.83 -2.47 5.57
C HIS A 239 2.44 -2.27 7.03
N ILE A 240 1.38 -1.49 7.27
CA ILE A 240 0.90 -1.18 8.61
C ILE A 240 -0.49 -1.78 8.76
N LYS A 241 -0.64 -2.81 9.58
CA LYS A 241 -1.99 -3.27 9.96
C LYS A 241 -2.57 -2.28 10.96
N ILE A 242 -3.85 -1.98 10.78
CA ILE A 242 -4.60 -1.04 11.62
C ILE A 242 -5.64 -1.85 12.40
N PRO A 243 -5.35 -2.24 13.66
CA PRO A 243 -6.29 -2.98 14.49
C PRO A 243 -7.56 -2.19 14.81
N TYR A 244 -8.53 -2.85 15.44
CA TYR A 244 -9.82 -2.25 15.77
C TYR A 244 -9.68 -0.94 16.57
N GLU A 245 -8.84 -0.92 17.61
CA GLU A 245 -8.60 0.28 18.42
C GLU A 245 -8.00 1.43 17.59
N ALA A 246 -7.06 1.13 16.69
CA ALA A 246 -6.47 2.11 15.79
C ALA A 246 -7.50 2.66 14.78
N LYS A 247 -8.40 1.82 14.27
CA LYS A 247 -9.51 2.26 13.40
C LYS A 247 -10.43 3.22 14.14
N ARG A 248 -10.78 2.91 15.38
CA ARG A 248 -11.57 3.80 16.24
C ARG A 248 -10.87 5.14 16.47
N ARG A 249 -9.58 5.13 16.76
CA ARG A 249 -8.79 6.35 16.89
C ARG A 249 -8.79 7.19 15.60
N LEU A 250 -8.69 6.55 14.44
CA LEU A 250 -8.84 7.22 13.14
C LEU A 250 -10.25 7.75 12.89
N ASP A 251 -11.30 7.07 13.38
CA ASP A 251 -12.69 7.57 13.34
C ASP A 251 -12.82 8.86 14.17
N GLU A 252 -12.22 8.91 15.37
CA GLU A 252 -12.20 10.11 16.22
C GLU A 252 -11.51 11.29 15.52
N ILE A 253 -10.34 11.05 14.92
CA ILE A 253 -9.60 12.08 14.17
C ILE A 253 -10.41 12.57 12.97
N ARG A 254 -11.03 11.65 12.23
CA ARG A 254 -11.94 11.97 11.10
C ARG A 254 -13.13 12.81 11.57
N GLY A 255 -13.70 12.47 12.72
CA GLY A 255 -14.83 13.16 13.33
C GLY A 255 -14.57 14.63 13.65
N LYS A 256 -13.31 15.04 13.80
CA LYS A 256 -12.93 16.46 14.01
C LYS A 256 -13.16 17.34 12.77
N VAL A 257 -13.30 16.75 11.58
CA VAL A 257 -13.33 17.50 10.30
C VAL A 257 -14.51 17.16 9.41
N THR A 258 -15.21 16.06 9.68
CA THR A 258 -16.43 15.68 8.95
C THR A 258 -17.31 14.82 9.85
N PRO A 259 -18.65 14.92 9.73
CA PRO A 259 -19.56 13.99 10.41
C PRO A 259 -19.13 12.55 10.15
N THR A 260 -18.93 11.81 11.24
CA THR A 260 -18.40 10.45 11.23
C THR A 260 -19.19 9.61 12.23
N ILE A 261 -19.67 8.45 11.78
CA ILE A 261 -20.32 7.49 12.66
C ILE A 261 -19.26 6.62 13.38
N PRO A 262 -19.54 6.12 14.60
CA PRO A 262 -18.70 5.12 15.25
C PRO A 262 -18.44 3.92 14.33
N ASN A 263 -17.24 3.34 14.40
CA ASN A 263 -16.81 2.19 13.62
C ASN A 263 -16.81 2.41 12.09
N HIS A 264 -16.72 3.66 11.62
CA HIS A 264 -16.67 4.01 10.20
C HIS A 264 -15.63 3.18 9.42
N HIS A 265 -14.37 3.20 9.85
CA HIS A 265 -13.32 2.46 9.16
C HIS A 265 -13.50 0.95 9.31
N PHE A 266 -14.01 0.47 10.45
CA PHE A 266 -14.30 -0.95 10.65
C PHE A 266 -15.32 -1.43 9.62
N TYR A 267 -16.49 -0.80 9.54
CA TYR A 267 -17.54 -1.17 8.58
C TYR A 267 -17.08 -1.04 7.12
N LYS A 268 -16.35 0.02 6.77
CA LYS A 268 -15.78 0.19 5.42
C LYS A 268 -14.74 -0.84 5.03
N SER A 269 -14.05 -1.42 6.01
CA SER A 269 -13.04 -2.44 5.78
C SER A 269 -13.63 -3.83 5.55
N LEU A 270 -14.90 -4.07 5.92
CA LEU A 270 -15.56 -5.36 5.76
C LEU A 270 -15.87 -5.67 4.28
N ASN A 271 -16.61 -4.79 3.61
CA ASN A 271 -16.94 -4.94 2.19
C ASN A 271 -17.45 -3.62 1.58
N SER A 272 -17.70 -3.63 0.26
CA SER A 272 -18.20 -2.46 -0.48
C SER A 272 -19.64 -2.10 -0.17
N GLU A 273 -20.50 -3.06 0.20
CA GLU A 273 -21.90 -2.79 0.54
C GLU A 273 -21.99 -1.94 1.81
N PHE A 274 -21.30 -2.35 2.88
CA PHE A 274 -21.26 -1.59 4.12
C PHE A 274 -20.56 -0.24 3.95
N ALA A 275 -19.58 -0.14 3.05
CA ALA A 275 -18.99 1.14 2.74
C ALA A 275 -20.01 2.15 2.17
N LEU A 276 -20.92 1.70 1.32
CA LEU A 276 -22.00 2.54 0.79
C LEU A 276 -23.02 2.92 1.86
N VAL A 277 -23.37 2.00 2.76
CA VAL A 277 -24.27 2.27 3.90
C VAL A 277 -23.68 3.36 4.80
N VAL A 278 -22.39 3.25 5.14
CA VAL A 278 -21.68 4.26 5.94
C VAL A 278 -21.65 5.62 5.22
N ASP A 279 -21.33 5.64 3.92
CA ASP A 279 -21.28 6.89 3.15
C ASP A 279 -22.65 7.58 3.06
N LEU A 280 -23.74 6.80 2.92
CA LEU A 280 -25.10 7.33 2.92
C LEU A 280 -25.48 7.89 4.29
N ALA A 281 -25.21 7.13 5.36
CA ALA A 281 -25.47 7.55 6.73
C ALA A 281 -24.78 8.88 7.05
N GLU A 282 -23.49 9.00 6.76
CA GLU A 282 -22.75 10.25 7.00
C GLU A 282 -23.27 11.43 6.15
N LYS A 283 -23.77 11.15 4.93
CA LYS A 283 -24.39 12.18 4.10
C LYS A 283 -25.73 12.67 4.66
N ILE A 284 -26.52 11.77 5.24
CA ILE A 284 -27.77 12.13 5.94
C ILE A 284 -27.45 12.97 7.17
N ILE A 285 -26.52 12.52 8.01
CA ILE A 285 -26.10 13.21 9.23
C ILE A 285 -25.50 14.59 8.92
N SER A 286 -24.73 14.71 7.83
CA SER A 286 -24.18 16.00 7.40
C SER A 286 -25.24 17.03 7.03
N LYS A 287 -26.45 16.60 6.66
CA LYS A 287 -27.58 17.50 6.38
C LYS A 287 -28.55 17.65 7.55
N ASN A 288 -28.60 16.65 8.43
CA ASN A 288 -29.54 16.53 9.54
C ASN A 288 -28.77 16.05 10.80
N PRO A 289 -27.97 16.92 11.44
CA PRO A 289 -27.11 16.52 12.57
C PRO A 289 -27.88 15.93 13.77
N GLU A 290 -29.13 16.33 13.95
CA GLU A 290 -30.05 15.84 14.99
C GLU A 290 -30.37 14.35 14.85
N LEU A 291 -30.30 13.79 13.64
CA LEU A 291 -30.56 12.37 13.38
C LEU A 291 -29.35 11.47 13.65
N LYS A 292 -28.24 12.02 14.14
CA LYS A 292 -26.97 11.28 14.28
C LYS A 292 -27.11 10.00 15.10
N GLU A 293 -27.78 10.08 16.25
CA GLU A 293 -27.95 8.93 17.15
C GLU A 293 -28.80 7.83 16.50
N GLU A 294 -29.98 8.20 15.99
CA GLU A 294 -30.91 7.28 15.34
C GLU A 294 -30.27 6.60 14.11
N VAL A 295 -29.65 7.38 13.21
CA VAL A 295 -28.99 6.84 12.01
C VAL A 295 -27.84 5.91 12.39
N THR A 296 -27.07 6.25 13.44
CA THR A 296 -25.97 5.39 13.89
C THR A 296 -26.48 4.04 14.38
N GLU A 297 -27.53 4.02 15.21
CA GLU A 297 -28.09 2.75 15.70
C GLU A 297 -28.67 1.93 14.55
N GLN A 298 -29.40 2.56 13.62
CA GLN A 298 -29.95 1.87 12.45
C GLN A 298 -28.88 1.25 11.55
N VAL A 299 -27.76 1.94 11.34
CA VAL A 299 -26.61 1.38 10.60
C VAL A 299 -26.03 0.17 11.34
N LYS A 300 -25.81 0.28 12.65
CA LYS A 300 -25.29 -0.80 13.48
C LYS A 300 -26.21 -2.02 13.42
N GLU A 301 -27.51 -1.85 13.64
CA GLU A 301 -28.51 -2.91 13.57
C GLU A 301 -28.55 -3.56 12.18
N THR A 302 -28.59 -2.77 11.11
CA THR A 302 -28.61 -3.26 9.72
C THR A 302 -27.38 -4.11 9.41
N ILE A 303 -26.20 -3.65 9.81
CA ILE A 303 -24.95 -4.39 9.59
C ILE A 303 -24.98 -5.67 10.43
N LEU A 304 -25.34 -5.61 11.72
CA LEU A 304 -25.39 -6.78 12.60
C LEU A 304 -26.43 -7.82 12.16
N GLN A 305 -27.53 -7.42 11.52
CA GLN A 305 -28.47 -8.37 10.92
C GLN A 305 -27.88 -9.12 9.72
N LYS A 306 -27.02 -8.45 8.95
CA LYS A 306 -26.40 -9.03 7.75
C LYS A 306 -25.08 -9.73 8.02
N TYR A 307 -24.30 -9.29 8.99
CA TYR A 307 -22.96 -9.78 9.25
C TYR A 307 -22.56 -9.57 10.72
N PRO A 308 -21.85 -10.52 11.32
CA PRO A 308 -21.62 -11.90 10.85
C PRO A 308 -22.87 -12.79 11.08
N LYS A 309 -23.04 -13.89 10.35
CA LYS A 309 -24.19 -14.82 10.51
C LYS A 309 -23.80 -16.16 11.11
N ILE A 310 -24.69 -16.74 11.92
CA ILE A 310 -24.52 -18.13 12.39
C ILE A 310 -24.41 -19.05 11.17
N GLY A 311 -23.40 -19.91 11.20
CA GLY A 311 -23.08 -20.84 10.13
C GLY A 311 -22.05 -20.35 9.11
N GLU A 312 -21.72 -19.06 9.08
CA GLU A 312 -20.65 -18.53 8.23
C GLU A 312 -19.28 -19.04 8.67
N ILE A 313 -18.37 -19.15 7.69
CA ILE A 313 -16.98 -19.53 7.92
C ILE A 313 -16.15 -18.25 7.99
N ILE A 314 -15.43 -18.06 9.09
CA ILE A 314 -14.49 -16.97 9.30
C ILE A 314 -13.07 -17.50 9.13
N GLU A 315 -12.32 -16.87 8.23
CA GLU A 315 -10.88 -17.10 8.11
C GLU A 315 -10.14 -16.46 9.30
N ILE A 316 -9.14 -17.18 9.81
CA ILE A 316 -8.35 -16.70 10.94
C ILE A 316 -6.90 -16.59 10.48
N GLU A 317 -6.44 -15.36 10.37
CA GLU A 317 -5.06 -15.03 10.02
C GLU A 317 -4.29 -14.69 11.29
N HIS A 318 -3.27 -15.47 11.61
CA HIS A 318 -2.29 -15.12 12.62
C HIS A 318 -1.14 -14.36 11.95
N ALA A 319 -1.06 -13.07 12.20
CA ALA A 319 0.04 -12.23 11.74
C ALA A 319 1.16 -12.16 12.80
N LYS A 320 2.35 -12.70 12.49
CA LYS A 320 3.53 -12.58 13.34
C LYS A 320 4.13 -11.18 13.24
N LEU A 321 4.92 -10.76 14.23
CA LEU A 321 5.61 -9.46 14.24
C LEU A 321 6.67 -9.32 13.12
N ASN A 322 7.14 -10.42 12.55
CA ASN A 322 8.08 -10.40 11.42
C ASN A 322 7.40 -10.35 10.03
N GLY A 323 6.07 -10.13 9.98
CA GLY A 323 5.30 -10.03 8.74
C GLY A 323 4.82 -11.37 8.18
N LYS A 324 5.24 -12.50 8.75
CA LYS A 324 4.74 -13.82 8.34
C LYS A 324 3.27 -13.96 8.76
N ARG A 325 2.42 -14.33 7.81
CA ARG A 325 1.01 -14.64 8.03
C ARG A 325 0.83 -16.15 8.03
N ILE A 326 0.07 -16.65 8.99
CA ILE A 326 -0.30 -18.06 9.09
C ILE A 326 -1.82 -18.11 9.03
N HIS A 327 -2.34 -18.77 8.01
CA HIS A 327 -3.78 -19.05 7.90
C HIS A 327 -4.08 -20.28 8.74
N LEU A 328 -4.79 -20.07 9.84
CA LEU A 328 -5.28 -21.16 10.69
C LEU A 328 -6.51 -21.82 10.04
N THR A 329 -6.90 -22.99 10.52
CA THR A 329 -8.15 -23.60 10.07
C THR A 329 -9.31 -22.62 10.34
N PRO A 330 -10.13 -22.30 9.32
CA PRO A 330 -11.26 -21.39 9.48
C PRO A 330 -12.23 -21.89 10.55
N GLY A 331 -12.91 -20.94 11.21
CA GLY A 331 -13.91 -21.22 12.23
C GLY A 331 -15.33 -21.02 11.71
N LYS A 332 -16.22 -21.97 11.97
CA LYS A 332 -17.65 -21.81 11.72
C LYS A 332 -18.30 -21.10 12.89
N ILE A 333 -19.06 -20.04 12.64
CA ILE A 333 -19.82 -19.34 13.69
C ILE A 333 -20.95 -20.26 14.17
N ILE A 334 -20.92 -20.62 15.46
CA ILE A 334 -21.95 -21.48 16.07
C ILE A 334 -22.91 -20.69 16.96
N GLU A 335 -22.42 -19.63 17.60
CA GLU A 335 -23.22 -18.74 18.44
C GLU A 335 -22.83 -17.28 18.16
N LYS A 336 -23.81 -16.39 18.28
CA LYS A 336 -23.66 -14.96 18.13
C LYS A 336 -24.55 -14.23 19.12
N THR A 337 -23.99 -13.26 19.83
CA THR A 337 -24.74 -12.23 20.56
C THR A 337 -24.50 -10.87 19.89
N ASN A 338 -25.44 -9.92 20.00
CA ASN A 338 -25.33 -8.62 19.31
C ASN A 338 -24.97 -7.45 20.23
N ASN A 339 -25.16 -7.58 21.55
CA ASN A 339 -24.90 -6.51 22.52
C ASN A 339 -24.37 -7.11 23.86
N PRO A 340 -23.05 -7.14 24.09
CA PRO A 340 -21.97 -6.85 23.13
C PRO A 340 -21.93 -7.88 21.99
N LEU A 341 -21.24 -7.57 20.88
CA LEU A 341 -21.05 -8.55 19.80
C LEU A 341 -20.06 -9.62 20.26
N THR A 342 -20.55 -10.80 20.66
CA THR A 342 -19.68 -11.97 20.90
C THR A 342 -19.94 -13.05 19.86
N LEU A 343 -18.86 -13.71 19.42
CA LEU A 343 -18.91 -14.80 18.46
C LEU A 343 -18.22 -16.04 19.04
N LYS A 344 -18.91 -17.18 19.03
CA LYS A 344 -18.24 -18.47 19.23
C LYS A 344 -17.99 -19.15 17.90
N LEU A 345 -16.73 -19.46 17.66
CA LEU A 345 -16.25 -20.14 16.47
C LEU A 345 -15.91 -21.59 16.81
N MET A 346 -16.44 -22.54 16.06
CA MET A 346 -16.01 -23.93 16.08
C MET A 346 -15.00 -24.16 14.95
N ARG A 347 -13.78 -24.56 15.32
CA ARG A 347 -12.70 -24.89 14.38
C ARG A 347 -12.45 -26.38 14.43
N LYS A 348 -12.47 -27.07 13.29
CA LYS A 348 -12.03 -28.46 13.21
C LYS A 348 -10.52 -28.51 13.03
N PHE A 349 -9.82 -29.32 13.81
CA PHE A 349 -8.37 -29.47 13.63
C PHE A 349 -8.06 -30.53 12.56
N ARG A 350 -6.92 -30.39 11.90
CA ARG A 350 -6.42 -31.40 10.94
C ARG A 350 -5.59 -32.40 11.72
N SER A 351 -5.81 -33.69 11.47
CA SER A 351 -5.02 -34.78 12.05
C SER A 351 -3.56 -34.72 11.57
N GLY A 352 -2.64 -35.28 12.38
CA GLY A 352 -1.21 -35.35 12.05
C GLY A 352 -0.32 -34.33 12.76
N GLY A 353 -0.88 -33.55 13.69
CA GLY A 353 -0.13 -32.66 14.58
C GLY A 353 -0.24 -33.09 16.05
N VAL A 354 0.35 -32.30 16.93
CA VAL A 354 0.27 -32.44 18.38
C VAL A 354 -0.21 -31.11 18.95
N TYR A 355 -1.07 -31.14 19.96
CA TYR A 355 -1.48 -29.91 20.64
C TYR A 355 -0.29 -29.25 21.32
N ASP A 356 -0.02 -27.99 20.93
CA ASP A 356 0.97 -27.14 21.59
C ASP A 356 0.70 -27.10 23.11
N ALA A 357 1.76 -27.25 23.91
CA ALA A 357 1.75 -27.33 25.38
C ALA A 357 1.12 -28.58 26.02
N LEU A 358 0.29 -29.37 25.31
CA LEU A 358 -0.28 -30.61 25.84
C LEU A 358 0.49 -31.86 25.42
N ASN A 359 1.24 -31.79 24.32
CA ASN A 359 2.00 -32.91 23.76
C ASN A 359 1.15 -34.17 23.46
N ILE A 360 -0.14 -33.99 23.18
CA ILE A 360 -1.11 -35.03 22.82
C ILE A 360 -1.40 -34.94 21.31
N PRO A 361 -1.45 -36.06 20.57
CA PRO A 361 -1.77 -36.05 19.14
C PRO A 361 -3.16 -35.46 18.86
N ILE A 362 -3.29 -34.75 17.74
CA ILE A 362 -4.57 -34.25 17.24
C ILE A 362 -5.25 -35.39 16.48
N GLU A 363 -6.42 -35.80 16.98
CA GLU A 363 -7.20 -36.89 16.39
C GLU A 363 -8.22 -36.38 15.37
N GLU A 364 -8.73 -37.28 14.53
CA GLU A 364 -9.79 -36.94 13.59
C GLU A 364 -11.11 -36.72 14.34
N GLY A 365 -11.75 -35.56 14.11
CA GLY A 365 -12.96 -35.16 14.82
C GLY A 365 -12.73 -34.13 15.92
N ASP A 366 -11.48 -33.92 16.30
CA ASP A 366 -11.08 -32.89 17.24
C ASP A 366 -11.51 -31.49 16.78
N TYR A 367 -12.03 -30.71 17.72
CA TYR A 367 -12.45 -29.34 17.48
C TYR A 367 -12.13 -28.42 18.66
N GLY A 368 -11.91 -27.15 18.35
CA GLY A 368 -11.74 -26.08 19.32
C GLY A 368 -12.89 -25.10 19.24
N ILE A 369 -13.39 -24.66 20.40
CA ILE A 369 -14.30 -23.52 20.51
C ILE A 369 -13.45 -22.29 20.84
N THR A 370 -13.63 -21.21 20.09
CA THR A 370 -12.94 -19.93 20.31
C THR A 370 -13.99 -18.84 20.44
N GLU A 371 -13.97 -18.14 21.57
CA GLU A 371 -14.82 -16.99 21.81
C GLU A 371 -14.08 -15.70 21.44
N ILE A 372 -14.72 -14.85 20.66
CA ILE A 372 -14.22 -13.54 20.25
C ILE A 372 -15.22 -12.50 20.76
N THR A 373 -14.71 -11.50 21.46
CA THR A 373 -15.47 -10.42 22.10
C THR A 373 -15.11 -9.06 21.52
#